data_AF-A0A4Y2JLF6-F1
#
_entry.id   AF-A0A4Y2JLF6-F1
#
_cell.length_a   1.000
_cell.length_b   1.000
_cell.length_c   1.000
_cell.angle_alpha   90.00
_cell.angle_beta   90.00
_cell.angle_gamma   90.00
#
_symmetry.space_group_name_H-M   'P 1'
#
loop_
_entity.id
_entity.type
_entity.pdbx_description
1 polymer ?
#
loop_
_entity_poly.entity_id
_entity_poly.type
_entity_poly.pdbx_seq_one_letter_code
_entity_poly.pdbx_strand_id
1 'polypeptide(L)'
;MKGYTRERSLGTPAIEEAYGTSDIYLPSQFLIHTKAARRVPMPYRAEYLNHTFISDYSYSMAYESIKPGEETGDPTVNELKWIQYEPSGRIYYKLDLEDQLTELPRRPLTISDVFALPRLYTSRSAILRDKWTDLQSMKKFIPSDKHAFYDSIPCEEESRRQVARKRKNTERVIMEKQEAED
;
A
#
# COMPACT_ATOMS: atom_id res chain seq x y z
N MET A 1 37.44 -6.56 -5.00
CA MET A 1 36.24 -6.54 -4.14
C MET A 1 35.11 -5.85 -4.89
N LYS A 2 34.09 -6.57 -5.33
CA LYS A 2 32.86 -5.98 -5.87
C LYS A 2 31.80 -6.06 -4.77
N GLY A 3 31.58 -4.95 -4.08
CA GLY A 3 30.45 -4.82 -3.15
C GLY A 3 29.20 -4.51 -3.96
N TYR A 4 28.26 -5.44 -4.02
CA TYR A 4 26.91 -5.16 -4.47
C TYR A 4 26.02 -5.06 -3.24
N THR A 5 25.48 -3.87 -3.00
CA THR A 5 24.46 -3.59 -2.00
C THR A 5 23.20 -4.38 -2.38
N ARG A 6 22.89 -5.45 -1.65
CA ARG A 6 21.55 -6.05 -1.71
C ARG A 6 20.62 -5.17 -0.89
N GLU A 7 19.64 -4.56 -1.54
CA GLU A 7 18.45 -4.04 -0.89
C GLU A 7 17.79 -5.21 -0.15
N ARG A 8 17.85 -5.23 1.19
CA ARG A 8 17.10 -6.18 1.99
C ARG A 8 15.63 -5.75 1.96
N SER A 9 14.84 -6.44 1.15
CA SER A 9 13.38 -6.31 1.16
C SER A 9 12.81 -6.96 2.42
N LEU A 10 11.61 -6.58 2.83
CA LEU A 10 10.87 -7.08 4.01
C LEU A 10 10.43 -8.57 3.89
N GLY A 11 11.21 -9.42 3.23
CA GLY A 11 10.93 -10.85 3.01
C GLY A 11 11.54 -11.73 4.10
N THR A 12 10.92 -12.89 4.36
CA THR A 12 11.58 -13.92 5.18
C THR A 12 12.76 -14.51 4.40
N PRO A 13 13.83 -15.00 5.06
CA PRO A 13 15.03 -15.52 4.38
C PRO A 13 14.72 -16.61 3.34
N ALA A 14 13.74 -17.47 3.60
CA ALA A 14 13.30 -18.52 2.69
C ALA A 14 12.73 -17.97 1.37
N ILE A 15 12.04 -16.84 1.43
CA ILE A 15 11.49 -16.17 0.24
C ILE A 15 12.63 -15.54 -0.57
N GLU A 16 13.60 -14.90 0.09
CA GLU A 16 14.78 -14.33 -0.58
C GLU A 16 15.63 -15.41 -1.28
N GLU A 17 15.81 -16.57 -0.63
CA GLU A 17 16.47 -17.73 -1.24
C GLU A 17 15.72 -18.26 -2.46
N ALA A 18 14.39 -18.32 -2.40
CA ALA A 18 13.54 -18.78 -3.51
C ALA A 18 13.59 -17.87 -4.74
N TYR A 19 13.87 -16.58 -4.56
CA TYR A 19 14.16 -15.65 -5.67
C TYR A 19 15.57 -15.86 -6.21
N GLY A 20 16.55 -16.09 -5.34
CA GLY A 20 17.91 -16.43 -5.71
C GLY A 20 18.53 -15.43 -6.69
N THR A 21 18.86 -15.89 -7.89
CA THR A 21 19.34 -15.07 -9.03
C THR A 21 18.36 -15.07 -10.20
N SER A 22 17.09 -15.41 -9.95
CA SER A 22 16.06 -15.47 -11.00
C SER A 22 15.73 -14.06 -11.47
N ASP A 23 15.66 -13.86 -12.78
CA ASP A 23 15.19 -12.60 -13.33
C ASP A 23 13.67 -12.46 -13.15
N ILE A 24 13.26 -11.40 -12.48
CA ILE A 24 11.85 -11.10 -12.20
C ILE A 24 11.44 -9.90 -13.04
N TYR A 25 10.52 -10.13 -13.97
CA TYR A 25 10.01 -9.13 -14.90
C TYR A 25 8.57 -8.73 -14.62
N LEU A 26 7.80 -9.55 -13.91
CA LEU A 26 6.40 -9.28 -13.59
C LEU A 26 6.15 -9.35 -12.08
N PRO A 27 5.28 -8.47 -11.54
CA PRO A 27 4.81 -8.58 -10.17
C PRO A 27 4.21 -9.95 -9.82
N SER A 28 3.54 -10.60 -10.78
CA SER A 28 2.94 -11.93 -10.59
C SER A 28 3.99 -13.04 -10.37
N GLN A 29 5.20 -12.88 -10.90
CA GLN A 29 6.27 -13.85 -10.66
C GLN A 29 6.70 -13.85 -9.19
N PHE A 30 6.60 -12.71 -8.49
CA PHE A 30 6.90 -12.67 -7.06
C PHE A 30 6.07 -13.69 -6.28
N LEU A 31 4.78 -13.82 -6.59
CA LEU A 31 3.87 -14.75 -5.93
C LEU A 31 4.26 -16.21 -6.16
N ILE A 32 4.74 -16.55 -7.36
CA ILE A 32 5.15 -17.92 -7.70
C ILE A 32 6.28 -18.36 -6.78
N HIS A 33 7.33 -17.53 -6.69
CA HIS A 33 8.46 -17.80 -5.81
C HIS A 33 8.07 -17.74 -4.33
N THR A 34 7.21 -16.80 -3.91
CA THR A 34 6.71 -16.77 -2.53
C THR A 34 6.00 -18.08 -2.18
N LYS A 35 5.14 -18.61 -3.04
CA LYS A 35 4.46 -19.89 -2.80
C LYS A 35 5.45 -21.06 -2.75
N ALA A 36 6.46 -21.04 -3.62
CA ALA A 36 7.47 -22.09 -3.70
C ALA A 36 8.50 -22.06 -2.55
N ALA A 37 8.68 -20.91 -1.90
CA ALA A 37 9.70 -20.68 -0.87
C ALA A 37 9.56 -21.58 0.38
N ARG A 38 8.37 -22.10 0.65
CA ARG A 38 8.13 -23.03 1.74
C ARG A 38 7.38 -24.23 1.20
N ARG A 39 7.96 -25.42 1.33
CA ARG A 39 7.28 -26.66 0.91
C ARG A 39 6.69 -27.42 2.09
N VAL A 40 7.33 -27.36 3.26
CA VAL A 40 6.94 -28.09 4.47
C VAL A 40 6.74 -27.10 5.63
N PRO A 41 5.70 -27.26 6.47
CA PRO A 41 4.58 -28.20 6.35
C PRO A 41 3.65 -27.91 5.16
N MET A 42 3.56 -26.66 4.69
CA MET A 42 2.79 -26.29 3.50
C MET A 42 3.29 -24.99 2.87
N PRO A 43 3.00 -24.77 1.56
CA PRO A 43 3.22 -23.50 0.87
C PRO A 43 2.65 -22.27 1.56
N TYR A 44 3.33 -21.14 1.38
CA TYR A 44 2.78 -19.86 1.78
C TYR A 44 1.52 -19.56 0.96
N ARG A 45 0.51 -19.00 1.62
CA ARG A 45 -0.62 -18.37 0.94
C ARG A 45 -0.18 -16.99 0.45
N ALA A 46 -0.16 -16.79 -0.85
CA ALA A 46 0.15 -15.50 -1.47
C ALA A 46 -0.91 -15.16 -2.52
N GLU A 47 -1.40 -13.93 -2.45
CA GLU A 47 -2.46 -13.39 -3.31
C GLU A 47 -2.01 -12.04 -3.88
N TYR A 48 -2.45 -11.75 -5.10
CA TYR A 48 -2.10 -10.50 -5.76
C TYR A 48 -3.12 -9.45 -5.37
N LEU A 49 -2.67 -8.37 -4.72
CA LEU A 49 -3.56 -7.30 -4.30
C LEU A 49 -3.99 -6.47 -5.51
N ASN A 50 -5.30 -6.30 -5.65
CA ASN A 50 -5.91 -5.46 -6.68
C ASN A 50 -6.62 -4.27 -6.04
N HIS A 51 -7.01 -3.29 -6.86
CA HIS A 51 -7.81 -2.14 -6.43
C HIS A 51 -9.12 -2.54 -5.71
N THR A 52 -9.64 -3.74 -5.97
CA THR A 52 -10.83 -4.30 -5.33
C THR A 52 -10.63 -4.77 -3.90
N PHE A 53 -9.38 -4.92 -3.44
CA PHE A 53 -9.06 -5.38 -2.09
C PHE A 53 -9.20 -4.26 -1.06
N ILE A 54 -8.98 -3.02 -1.47
CA ILE A 54 -8.90 -1.88 -0.56
C ILE A 54 -10.30 -1.31 -0.35
N SER A 55 -10.79 -1.41 0.89
CA SER A 55 -12.06 -0.83 1.33
C SER A 55 -11.85 0.61 1.79
N ASP A 56 -12.90 1.42 1.67
CA ASP A 56 -12.93 2.78 2.18
C ASP A 56 -13.37 2.79 3.64
N TYR A 57 -12.45 3.18 4.52
CA TYR A 57 -12.67 3.27 5.97
C TYR A 57 -12.99 4.70 6.44
N SER A 58 -13.25 5.63 5.52
CA SER A 58 -13.74 6.97 5.88
C SER A 58 -15.18 6.99 6.39
N TYR A 59 -15.93 5.91 6.14
CA TYR A 59 -17.29 5.71 6.63
C TYR A 59 -17.31 5.44 8.14
N SER A 60 -18.48 5.64 8.76
CA SER A 60 -18.67 5.44 10.19
C SER A 60 -18.29 4.01 10.60
N MET A 61 -17.21 3.87 11.37
CA MET A 61 -16.76 2.62 11.98
C MET A 61 -17.42 2.43 13.35
N ALA A 62 -17.56 1.18 13.80
CA ALA A 62 -18.27 0.89 15.07
C ALA A 62 -17.50 1.50 16.25
N TYR A 63 -16.18 1.54 16.13
CA TYR A 63 -15.28 2.23 17.02
C TYR A 63 -14.45 3.22 16.23
N GLU A 64 -14.34 4.44 16.74
CA GLU A 64 -13.46 5.48 16.16
C GLU A 64 -11.97 5.18 16.40
N SER A 65 -11.65 4.47 17.49
CA SER A 65 -10.29 4.04 17.78
C SER A 65 -10.26 2.87 18.75
N ILE A 66 -9.21 2.05 18.61
CA ILE A 66 -8.91 0.86 19.42
C ILE A 66 -7.99 1.18 20.62
N LYS A 67 -7.70 2.45 20.91
CA LYS A 67 -6.88 2.85 22.05
C LYS A 67 -7.62 2.47 23.35
N PRO A 68 -6.99 1.71 24.27
CA PRO A 68 -7.58 1.41 25.58
C PRO A 68 -7.79 2.66 26.44
N GLY A 69 -6.80 3.54 26.45
CA GLY A 69 -6.80 4.79 27.20
C GLY A 69 -7.43 5.98 26.51
N GLU A 70 -7.83 7.00 27.27
CA GLU A 70 -8.23 8.29 26.72
C GLU A 70 -7.20 9.38 27.05
N GLU A 71 -6.68 9.39 28.26
CA GLU A 71 -5.82 10.43 28.78
C GLU A 71 -4.34 10.24 28.39
N THR A 72 -3.55 11.28 28.68
CA THR A 72 -2.09 11.27 28.52
C THR A 72 -1.48 10.45 29.65
N GLY A 73 -0.82 9.35 29.32
CA GLY A 73 -0.27 8.39 30.29
C GLY A 73 -1.02 7.07 30.35
N ASP A 74 -2.22 7.01 29.77
CA ASP A 74 -2.95 5.76 29.62
C ASP A 74 -2.35 4.87 28.51
N PRO A 75 -2.56 3.54 28.61
CA PRO A 75 -2.07 2.59 27.62
C PRO A 75 -2.54 2.91 26.20
N THR A 76 -1.57 2.92 25.29
CA THR A 76 -1.76 3.24 23.87
C THR A 76 -1.94 1.98 23.03
N VAL A 77 -2.30 2.15 21.75
CA VAL A 77 -2.44 1.03 20.79
C VAL A 77 -1.17 0.18 20.69
N ASN A 78 0.00 0.77 20.93
CA ASN A 78 1.30 0.09 20.87
C ASN A 78 1.52 -0.90 22.02
N GLU A 79 0.80 -0.75 23.13
CA GLU A 79 0.90 -1.61 24.31
C GLU A 79 -0.07 -2.80 24.26
N LEU A 80 -0.93 -2.85 23.24
CA LEU A 80 -1.83 -3.97 23.02
C LEU A 80 -1.05 -5.22 22.60
N LYS A 81 -1.19 -6.30 23.38
CA LYS A 81 -0.65 -7.62 23.03
C LYS A 81 -1.66 -8.55 22.38
N TRP A 82 -2.95 -8.36 22.68
CA TRP A 82 -4.02 -9.18 22.13
C TRP A 82 -5.27 -8.35 21.89
N ILE A 83 -5.96 -8.61 20.77
CA ILE A 83 -7.28 -8.05 20.45
C ILE A 83 -8.19 -9.19 19.99
N GLN A 84 -9.43 -9.20 20.49
CA GLN A 84 -10.47 -10.14 20.09
C GLN A 84 -11.71 -9.37 19.63
N TYR A 85 -12.23 -9.77 18.47
CA TYR A 85 -13.45 -9.20 17.88
C TYR A 85 -14.60 -10.19 18.06
N GLU A 86 -15.70 -9.76 18.67
CA GLU A 86 -16.91 -10.57 18.76
C GLU A 86 -17.93 -10.25 17.66
N PRO A 87 -18.76 -11.22 17.23
CA PRO A 87 -19.88 -10.97 16.33
C PRO A 87 -20.91 -9.97 16.87
N SER A 88 -20.95 -9.76 18.19
CA SER A 88 -21.75 -8.74 18.87
C SER A 88 -21.32 -7.31 18.51
N GLY A 89 -20.18 -7.15 17.84
CA GLY A 89 -19.58 -5.86 17.54
C GLY A 89 -18.78 -5.29 18.70
N ARG A 90 -18.51 -6.07 19.76
CA ARG A 90 -17.63 -5.67 20.87
C ARG A 90 -16.18 -6.03 20.59
N ILE A 91 -15.28 -5.16 21.03
CA ILE A 91 -13.84 -5.37 20.96
C ILE A 91 -13.31 -5.60 22.37
N TYR A 92 -12.53 -6.67 22.53
CA TYR A 92 -11.83 -6.99 23.75
C TYR A 92 -10.33 -6.93 23.55
N TYR A 93 -9.59 -6.60 24.60
CA TYR A 93 -8.14 -6.47 24.54
C TYR A 93 -7.45 -7.03 25.77
N LYS A 94 -6.13 -7.25 25.64
CA LYS A 94 -5.20 -7.51 26.74
C LYS A 94 -3.91 -6.72 26.56
N LEU A 95 -3.38 -6.21 27.67
CA LEU A 95 -2.07 -5.54 27.72
C LEU A 95 -0.98 -6.56 28.02
N ASP A 96 -1.22 -7.48 28.95
CA ASP A 96 -0.37 -8.66 29.17
C ASP A 96 -1.06 -9.96 28.74
N LEU A 97 -0.27 -10.95 28.33
CA LEU A 97 -0.81 -12.23 27.85
C LEU A 97 -1.56 -13.01 28.94
N GLU A 98 -1.16 -12.77 30.19
CA GLU A 98 -1.69 -13.39 31.41
C GLU A 98 -2.95 -12.67 31.91
N ASP A 99 -3.22 -11.44 31.45
CA ASP A 99 -4.38 -10.66 31.89
C ASP A 99 -5.70 -11.31 31.50
N GLN A 100 -6.74 -10.95 32.25
CA GLN A 100 -8.11 -11.25 31.84
C GLN A 100 -8.50 -10.39 30.64
N LEU A 101 -9.34 -10.98 29.79
CA LEU A 101 -9.84 -10.32 28.60
C LEU A 101 -10.77 -9.17 29.02
N THR A 102 -10.41 -7.93 28.66
CA THR A 102 -11.15 -6.73 29.08
C THR A 102 -11.85 -6.10 27.88
N GLU A 103 -13.09 -5.65 28.04
CA GLU A 103 -13.82 -4.95 26.98
C GLU A 103 -13.22 -3.56 26.77
N LEU A 104 -13.11 -3.12 25.53
CA LEU A 104 -12.65 -1.76 25.23
C LEU A 104 -13.61 -0.75 25.90
N PRO A 105 -13.11 0.25 26.65
CA PRO A 105 -13.94 1.17 27.44
C PRO A 105 -14.61 2.23 26.56
N ARG A 106 -15.20 1.82 25.43
CA ARG A 106 -15.85 2.68 24.45
C ARG A 106 -17.13 2.04 23.99
N ARG A 107 -18.18 2.84 23.84
CA ARG A 107 -19.46 2.35 23.36
C ARG A 107 -19.42 2.20 21.83
N PRO A 108 -19.70 1.01 21.27
CA PRO A 108 -19.76 0.86 19.83
C PRO A 108 -20.96 1.64 19.26
N LEU A 109 -20.75 2.30 18.13
CA LEU A 109 -21.82 2.86 17.31
C LEU A 109 -22.61 1.72 16.66
N THR A 110 -23.93 1.89 16.59
CA THR A 110 -24.79 0.94 15.86
C THR A 110 -24.63 1.17 14.37
N ILE A 111 -23.99 0.23 13.69
CA ILE A 111 -23.88 0.23 12.22
C ILE A 111 -24.86 -0.80 11.68
N SER A 112 -25.67 -0.39 10.71
CA SER A 112 -26.68 -1.24 10.08
C SER A 112 -26.07 -2.38 9.23
N ASP A 113 -24.85 -2.20 8.71
CA ASP A 113 -24.18 -3.20 7.88
C ASP A 113 -22.66 -3.15 8.06
N VAL A 114 -22.13 -4.05 8.89
CA VAL A 114 -20.69 -4.10 9.26
C VAL A 114 -19.82 -4.64 8.10
N PHE A 115 -20.42 -5.29 7.10
CA PHE A 115 -19.68 -5.98 6.03
C PHE A 115 -19.79 -5.32 4.65
N ALA A 116 -20.60 -4.28 4.51
CA ALA A 116 -20.79 -3.57 3.25
C ALA A 116 -19.92 -2.31 3.11
N LEU A 117 -18.67 -2.35 3.57
CA LEU A 117 -17.76 -1.24 3.33
C LEU A 117 -17.57 -1.04 1.80
N PRO A 118 -17.77 0.19 1.30
CA PRO A 118 -17.55 0.45 -0.11
C PRO A 118 -16.06 0.34 -0.45
N ARG A 119 -15.76 0.12 -1.72
CA ARG A 119 -14.38 0.04 -2.19
C ARG A 119 -13.79 1.44 -2.29
N LEU A 120 -12.53 1.60 -1.84
CA LEU A 120 -11.82 2.87 -1.95
C LEU A 120 -11.53 3.24 -3.42
N TYR A 121 -11.30 2.22 -4.25
CA TYR A 121 -10.99 2.41 -5.66
C TYR A 121 -12.02 1.68 -6.54
N THR A 122 -12.51 2.39 -7.55
CA THR A 122 -13.41 1.84 -8.58
C THR A 122 -12.65 1.13 -9.70
N SER A 123 -11.43 1.57 -9.98
CA SER A 123 -10.55 1.02 -11.00
C SER A 123 -9.09 1.06 -10.56
N ARG A 124 -8.18 0.53 -11.38
CA ARG A 124 -6.73 0.69 -11.14
C ARG A 124 -6.36 2.17 -11.16
N SER A 125 -5.64 2.62 -10.15
CA SER A 125 -5.14 4.00 -10.07
C SER A 125 -4.10 4.27 -11.15
N ALA A 126 -4.22 5.41 -11.82
CA ALA A 126 -3.24 5.85 -12.80
C ALA A 126 -1.91 6.22 -12.12
N ILE A 127 -0.80 5.79 -12.70
CA ILE A 127 0.53 6.23 -12.26
C ILE A 127 0.90 7.56 -12.92
N LEU A 128 1.89 8.24 -12.37
CA LEU A 128 2.46 9.44 -12.97
C LEU A 128 2.94 9.17 -14.41
N ARG A 129 2.68 10.12 -15.31
CA ARG A 129 3.15 10.03 -16.70
C ARG A 129 4.65 9.82 -16.80
N ASP A 130 5.43 10.56 -15.98
CA ASP A 130 6.88 10.44 -15.91
C ASP A 130 7.33 9.02 -15.52
N LYS A 131 6.68 8.44 -14.50
CA LYS A 131 6.98 7.07 -14.05
C LYS A 131 6.62 6.06 -15.14
N TRP A 132 5.50 6.26 -15.84
CA TRP A 132 5.12 5.41 -16.95
C TRP A 132 6.14 5.47 -18.09
N THR A 133 6.61 6.67 -18.48
CA THR A 133 7.64 6.81 -19.52
C THR A 133 8.95 6.13 -19.14
N ASP A 134 9.36 6.23 -17.88
CA ASP A 134 10.54 5.53 -17.38
C ASP A 134 10.39 4.01 -17.50
N LEU A 135 9.25 3.45 -17.09
CA LEU A 135 8.95 2.03 -17.24
C LEU A 135 8.96 1.59 -18.71
N GLN A 136 8.39 2.38 -19.61
CA GLN A 136 8.40 2.10 -21.05
C GLN A 136 9.82 2.08 -21.61
N SER A 137 10.70 2.99 -21.16
CA SER A 137 12.11 3.03 -21.58
C SER A 137 12.90 1.79 -21.14
N MET A 138 12.52 1.18 -20.02
CA MET A 138 13.15 -0.03 -19.48
C MET A 138 12.74 -1.30 -20.22
N LYS A 139 11.64 -1.30 -20.97
CA LYS A 139 11.12 -2.48 -21.69
C LYS A 139 12.14 -3.12 -22.63
N LYS A 140 13.10 -2.36 -23.15
CA LYS A 140 14.18 -2.89 -23.99
C LYS A 140 15.05 -3.96 -23.31
N PHE A 141 15.06 -3.99 -21.97
CA PHE A 141 15.78 -4.99 -21.17
C PHE A 141 14.88 -6.11 -20.66
N ILE A 142 13.60 -6.11 -21.05
CA ILE A 142 12.58 -7.05 -20.61
C ILE A 142 12.17 -7.91 -21.81
N PRO A 143 11.96 -9.23 -21.64
CA PRO A 143 11.42 -10.09 -22.68
C PRO A 143 10.09 -9.57 -23.25
N SER A 144 9.93 -9.66 -24.58
CA SER A 144 8.79 -9.08 -25.31
C SER A 144 7.43 -9.67 -24.87
N ASP A 145 7.41 -10.92 -24.44
CA ASP A 145 6.21 -11.59 -23.92
C ASP A 145 5.67 -10.96 -22.63
N LYS A 146 6.48 -10.17 -21.91
CA LYS A 146 6.09 -9.47 -20.67
C LYS A 146 5.64 -8.02 -20.91
N HIS A 147 5.82 -7.49 -22.12
CA HIS A 147 5.56 -6.08 -22.44
C HIS A 147 4.09 -5.69 -22.26
N ALA A 148 3.17 -6.60 -22.57
CA ALA A 148 1.73 -6.38 -22.46
C ALA A 148 1.29 -5.91 -21.07
N PHE A 149 1.96 -6.38 -20.00
CA PHE A 149 1.69 -5.90 -18.65
C PHE A 149 1.95 -4.41 -18.52
N TYR A 150 3.13 -3.95 -18.94
CA TYR A 150 3.56 -2.55 -18.85
C TYR A 150 2.73 -1.62 -19.74
N ASP A 151 2.30 -2.11 -20.90
CA ASP A 151 1.46 -1.35 -21.84
C ASP A 151 0.05 -1.13 -21.31
N SER A 152 -0.45 -2.06 -20.50
CA SER A 152 -1.78 -1.96 -19.87
C SER A 152 -1.83 -1.08 -18.61
N ILE A 153 -0.71 -0.51 -18.16
CA ILE A 153 -0.66 0.31 -16.94
C ILE A 153 -1.32 1.68 -17.23
N PRO A 154 -2.41 2.04 -16.53
CA PRO A 154 -3.03 3.36 -16.67
C PRO A 154 -2.07 4.45 -16.16
N CYS A 155 -1.99 5.56 -16.87
CA CYS A 155 -1.15 6.69 -16.49
C CYS A 155 -1.87 8.03 -16.68
N GLU A 156 -1.44 9.03 -15.92
CA GLU A 156 -1.86 10.42 -16.10
C GLU A 156 -1.54 10.90 -17.54
N GLU A 157 -2.33 11.84 -18.06
CA GLU A 157 -2.12 12.39 -19.41
C GLU A 157 -0.85 13.23 -19.52
N GLU A 158 -0.59 14.06 -18.50
CA GLU A 158 0.49 15.04 -18.52
C GLU A 158 1.62 14.72 -17.52
N SER A 159 2.83 15.08 -17.90
CA SER A 159 3.99 15.06 -16.99
C SER A 159 3.89 16.22 -16.00
N ARG A 160 3.88 15.91 -14.69
CA ARG A 160 3.90 16.93 -13.63
C ARG A 160 5.13 17.84 -13.74
N ARG A 161 6.28 17.32 -14.20
CA ARG A 161 7.49 18.11 -14.46
C ARG A 161 7.28 19.11 -15.59
N GLN A 162 6.66 18.69 -16.69
CA GLN A 162 6.38 19.58 -17.82
C GLN A 162 5.36 20.65 -17.45
N VAL A 163 4.30 20.29 -16.73
CA VAL A 163 3.28 21.23 -16.23
C VAL A 163 3.92 22.29 -15.34
N ALA A 164 4.76 21.88 -14.38
CA ALA A 164 5.47 22.81 -13.50
C ALA A 164 6.41 23.75 -14.27
N ARG A 165 7.12 23.25 -15.30
CA ARG A 165 7.97 24.08 -16.16
C ARG A 165 7.16 25.10 -16.97
N LYS A 166 6.04 24.66 -17.56
CA LYS A 166 5.13 25.55 -18.31
C LYS A 166 4.62 26.67 -17.40
N ARG A 167 4.13 26.34 -16.19
CA ARG A 167 3.66 27.33 -15.21
C ARG A 167 4.71 28.37 -14.87
N LYS A 168 5.94 27.94 -14.53
CA LYS A 168 7.05 28.86 -14.26
C LYS A 168 7.41 29.74 -15.45
N ASN A 169 7.34 29.20 -16.67
CA ASN A 169 7.61 29.97 -17.87
C ASN A 169 6.52 31.01 -18.12
N THR A 170 5.25 30.64 -17.93
CA THR A 170 4.11 31.55 -18.04
C THR A 170 4.19 32.67 -17.00
N GLU A 171 4.51 32.35 -15.75
CA GLU A 171 4.70 33.34 -14.68
C GLU A 171 5.82 34.35 -15.02
N ARG A 172 6.96 33.88 -15.54
CA ARG A 172 8.05 34.77 -16.00
C ARG A 172 7.60 35.71 -17.11
N VAL A 173 6.94 35.17 -18.14
CA VAL A 173 6.44 35.97 -19.27
C VAL A 173 5.40 37.01 -18.83
N ILE A 174 4.60 36.72 -17.81
CA ILE A 174 3.64 37.68 -17.26
C ILE A 174 4.36 38.82 -16.53
N MET A 175 5.35 38.52 -15.70
CA MET A 175 6.12 39.56 -14.99
C MET A 175 6.90 40.47 -15.95
N GLU A 176 7.55 39.89 -16.97
CA GLU A 176 8.30 40.65 -17.99
C GLU A 176 7.40 41.60 -18.80
N LYS A 177 6.11 41.28 -18.97
CA LYS A 177 5.14 42.19 -19.62
C LYS A 177 4.68 43.32 -18.72
N GLN A 178 4.56 43.08 -17.42
CA GLN A 178 4.18 44.11 -16.44
C GLN A 178 5.31 45.14 -16.23
N GLU A 179 6.57 44.70 -16.27
CA GLU A 179 7.74 45.60 -16.19
C GLU A 179 7.97 46.44 -17.46
N ALA A 180 7.34 46.08 -18.58
CA ALA A 180 7.48 46.81 -19.85
C ALA A 180 6.38 47.86 -20.09
N GLU A 181 5.36 47.91 -19.22
CA GLU A 181 4.25 48.87 -19.28
C GLU A 181 4.35 49.99 -18.23
N ASP A 182 5.37 49.95 -17.35
CA ASP A 182 5.77 51.01 -16.40
C ASP A 182 7.00 51.81 -16.91
#